data_AF-A0A0V8EQL4-F1
#
_entry.id   AF-A0A0V8EQL4-F1
#
_cell.length_a   1.000
_cell.length_b   1.000
_cell.length_c   1.000
_cell.angle_alpha   90.00
_cell.angle_beta   90.00
_cell.angle_gamma   90.00
#
_symmetry.space_group_name_H-M   'P 1'
#
loop_
_entity.id
_entity.type
_entity.pdbx_description
1 polymer ?
#
loop_
_entity_poly.entity_id
_entity_poly.type
_entity_poly.pdbx_seq_one_letter_code
_entity_poly.pdbx_strand_id
1 'polypeptide(L)'
;MSDNTTHTLQQQNEYHKLTLWERVSYGFGDFANNLTFGTVGGFLLLYMTKVNAIGLGIASIIFAIVRIINVVWDPIVGTFVDKHTSKAGKYRPWILRAGIPLMIFALLLFAPLPFVKGNVAWAFIIYFIMDLTYSVVNIPYGSLNASLTRDAESVDKLTSTRMMLANGANLLVYTLFPMFVQMASPKDNHLQDTGLFGLKLSLGTYTDSSARNAWFSVYLVYAILGAIAFFLCYRFTKERVVATAEQTAQVKTTDIFVELKNNRPLVILGLFFMLAFTFMFFMNTVNGFFNQFVVQHSPWMGAIGLVSSIPGIVFPIFWPRLKKIFGKKGFFNFFLGMFVVGELLIWFGQ
;
A
#
# COMPACT_ATOMS: atom_id res chain seq x y z
N MET A 1 -7.73 5.90 47.05
CA MET A 1 -8.87 5.21 46.38
C MET A 1 -9.10 5.68 44.94
N SER A 2 -8.72 6.91 44.53
CA SER A 2 -8.84 7.38 43.14
C SER A 2 -7.82 6.76 42.17
N ASP A 3 -6.60 6.43 42.63
CA ASP A 3 -5.55 5.89 41.75
C ASP A 3 -5.86 4.48 41.24
N ASN A 4 -6.42 3.60 42.08
CA ASN A 4 -6.79 2.24 41.65
C ASN A 4 -7.89 2.25 40.59
N THR A 5 -8.89 3.14 40.70
CA THR A 5 -9.96 3.26 39.70
C THR A 5 -9.43 3.76 38.37
N THR A 6 -8.49 4.71 38.40
CA THR A 6 -7.85 5.27 37.20
C THR A 6 -6.96 4.25 36.50
N HIS A 7 -6.21 3.45 37.26
CA HIS A 7 -5.43 2.33 36.72
C HIS A 7 -6.30 1.22 36.13
N THR A 8 -7.42 0.86 36.76
CA THR A 8 -8.35 -0.14 36.19
C THR A 8 -9.05 0.35 34.92
N LEU A 9 -9.38 1.64 34.83
CA LEU A 9 -9.97 2.25 33.62
C LEU A 9 -8.94 2.36 32.48
N GLN A 10 -7.68 2.63 32.78
CA GLN A 10 -6.58 2.59 31.80
C GLN A 10 -6.35 1.16 31.29
N GLN A 11 -6.28 0.16 32.17
CA GLN A 11 -6.18 -1.26 31.76
C GLN A 11 -7.38 -1.72 30.93
N GLN A 12 -8.61 -1.34 31.29
CA GLN A 12 -9.79 -1.67 30.48
C GLN A 12 -9.78 -1.01 29.09
N ASN A 13 -9.19 0.19 28.97
CA ASN A 13 -9.05 0.85 27.67
C ASN A 13 -7.94 0.25 26.81
N GLU A 14 -6.87 -0.26 27.41
CA GLU A 14 -5.76 -0.90 26.67
C GLU A 14 -6.18 -2.25 26.04
N TYR A 15 -7.05 -3.02 26.69
CA TYR A 15 -7.58 -4.30 26.18
C TYR A 15 -8.97 -4.18 25.54
N HIS A 16 -9.35 -2.97 25.11
CA HIS A 16 -10.67 -2.78 24.54
C HIS A 16 -10.86 -3.59 23.26
N LYS A 17 -12.00 -4.30 23.18
CA LYS A 17 -12.42 -5.01 21.98
C LYS A 17 -12.83 -4.01 20.92
N LEU A 18 -12.03 -3.92 19.85
CA LEU A 18 -12.31 -3.01 18.74
C LEU A 18 -13.65 -3.34 18.09
N THR A 19 -14.45 -2.29 17.87
CA THR A 19 -15.70 -2.40 17.11
C THR A 19 -15.42 -2.67 15.63
N LEU A 20 -16.41 -3.21 14.91
CA LEU A 20 -16.28 -3.46 13.47
C LEU A 20 -15.98 -2.17 12.70
N TRP A 21 -16.60 -1.06 13.09
CA TRP A 21 -16.36 0.26 12.51
C TRP A 21 -14.92 0.75 12.73
N GLU A 22 -14.36 0.64 13.94
CA GLU A 22 -12.96 1.02 14.19
C GLU A 22 -11.98 0.18 13.35
N ARG A 23 -12.26 -1.13 13.17
CA ARG A 23 -11.44 -2.02 12.34
C ARG A 23 -11.49 -1.67 10.86
N VAL A 24 -12.69 -1.44 10.33
CA VAL A 24 -12.90 -1.05 8.94
C VAL A 24 -12.27 0.32 8.66
N SER A 25 -12.44 1.27 9.58
CA SER A 25 -11.82 2.59 9.47
C SER A 25 -10.29 2.55 9.49
N TYR A 26 -9.69 1.70 10.32
CA TYR A 26 -8.24 1.48 10.25
C TYR A 26 -7.83 0.87 8.91
N GLY A 27 -8.57 -0.10 8.38
CA GLY A 27 -8.28 -0.67 7.06
C GLY A 27 -8.48 0.30 5.90
N PHE A 28 -9.35 1.31 6.02
CA PHE A 28 -9.46 2.38 5.02
C PHE A 28 -8.16 3.20 4.88
N GLY A 29 -7.35 3.30 5.95
CA GLY A 29 -6.01 3.89 5.85
C GLY A 29 -5.07 3.07 4.96
N ASP A 30 -5.06 1.74 5.10
CA ASP A 30 -4.26 0.86 4.24
C ASP A 30 -4.79 0.87 2.81
N PHE A 31 -6.12 0.89 2.65
CA PHE A 31 -6.77 0.99 1.35
C PHE A 31 -6.28 2.24 0.60
N ALA A 32 -6.30 3.41 1.24
CA ALA A 32 -5.81 4.65 0.65
C ALA A 32 -4.31 4.61 0.32
N ASN A 33 -3.47 4.07 1.22
CA ASN A 33 -2.04 3.90 0.95
C ASN A 33 -1.80 2.97 -0.24
N ASN A 34 -2.50 1.84 -0.33
CA ASN A 34 -2.37 0.90 -1.44
C ASN A 34 -2.88 1.47 -2.77
N LEU A 35 -3.90 2.34 -2.77
CA LEU A 35 -4.33 3.04 -3.98
C LEU A 35 -3.19 3.86 -4.58
N THR A 36 -2.48 4.65 -3.77
CA THR A 36 -1.33 5.44 -4.25
C THR A 36 -0.14 4.53 -4.56
N PHE A 37 0.26 3.70 -3.61
CA PHE A 37 1.44 2.87 -3.70
C PHE A 37 1.37 1.88 -4.87
N GLY A 38 0.25 1.17 -5.00
CA GLY A 38 0.04 0.22 -6.08
C GLY A 38 0.00 0.92 -7.43
N THR A 39 -0.68 2.07 -7.54
CA THR A 39 -0.82 2.76 -8.83
C THR A 39 0.52 3.33 -9.29
N VAL A 40 1.22 4.02 -8.40
CA VAL A 40 2.55 4.57 -8.68
C VAL A 40 3.54 3.43 -8.91
N GLY A 41 3.60 2.45 -8.03
CA GLY A 41 4.55 1.33 -8.12
C GLY A 41 4.34 0.42 -9.33
N GLY A 42 3.08 0.20 -9.74
CA GLY A 42 2.73 -0.65 -10.88
C GLY A 42 2.81 0.06 -12.23
N PHE A 43 2.41 1.34 -12.29
CA PHE A 43 2.13 1.98 -13.58
C PHE A 43 2.93 3.24 -13.88
N LEU A 44 3.56 3.90 -12.89
CA LEU A 44 4.26 5.16 -13.13
C LEU A 44 5.44 5.00 -14.09
N LEU A 45 6.20 3.89 -14.02
CA LEU A 45 7.30 3.62 -14.95
C LEU A 45 6.78 3.50 -16.40
N LEU A 46 5.67 2.80 -16.60
CA LEU A 46 5.01 2.68 -17.91
C LEU A 46 4.53 4.05 -18.39
N TYR A 47 3.90 4.84 -17.50
CA TYR A 47 3.43 6.18 -17.82
C TYR A 47 4.59 7.13 -18.20
N MET A 48 5.67 7.15 -17.43
CA MET A 48 6.86 7.95 -17.71
C MET A 48 7.45 7.61 -19.08
N THR A 49 7.53 6.33 -19.41
CA THR A 49 8.21 5.86 -20.63
C THR A 49 7.35 5.94 -21.88
N LYS A 50 6.09 5.52 -21.80
CA LYS A 50 5.20 5.42 -22.96
C LYS A 50 4.37 6.69 -23.17
N VAL A 51 3.91 7.32 -22.09
CA VAL A 51 3.01 8.48 -22.18
C VAL A 51 3.78 9.81 -22.12
N ASN A 52 4.75 9.94 -21.22
CA ASN A 52 5.60 11.14 -21.11
C ASN A 52 6.82 11.11 -22.04
N ALA A 53 7.10 9.98 -22.70
CA ALA A 53 8.24 9.80 -23.61
C ALA A 53 9.60 10.03 -22.94
N ILE A 54 9.73 9.71 -21.65
CA ILE A 54 11.01 9.71 -20.93
C ILE A 54 11.74 8.39 -21.23
N GLY A 55 13.06 8.44 -21.46
CA GLY A 55 13.84 7.22 -21.69
C GLY A 55 13.75 6.24 -20.50
N LEU A 56 13.58 4.94 -20.78
CA LEU A 56 13.45 3.89 -19.76
C LEU A 56 14.58 3.93 -18.73
N GLY A 57 15.83 4.07 -19.17
CA GLY A 57 16.99 4.15 -18.27
C GLY A 57 16.92 5.34 -17.32
N ILE A 58 16.51 6.51 -17.80
CA ILE A 58 16.36 7.72 -16.97
C ILE A 58 15.24 7.53 -15.95
N ALA A 59 14.09 6.99 -16.37
CA ALA A 59 12.98 6.73 -15.48
C ALA A 59 13.39 5.74 -14.36
N SER A 60 14.10 4.66 -14.68
CA SER A 60 14.63 3.72 -13.67
C SER A 60 15.62 4.37 -12.71
N ILE A 61 16.48 5.28 -13.18
CA ILE A 61 17.40 6.04 -12.33
C ILE A 61 16.63 6.95 -11.36
N ILE A 62 15.55 7.60 -11.81
CA ILE A 62 14.67 8.40 -10.92
C ILE A 62 14.16 7.53 -9.76
N PHE A 63 13.61 6.35 -10.06
CA PHE A 63 13.15 5.41 -9.03
C PHE A 63 14.28 5.00 -8.07
N ALA A 64 15.47 4.72 -8.59
CA ALA A 64 16.62 4.33 -7.78
C ALA A 64 17.06 5.45 -6.82
N ILE A 65 17.15 6.69 -7.31
CA ILE A 65 17.54 7.85 -6.48
C ILE A 65 16.55 8.06 -5.34
N VAL A 66 15.24 8.06 -5.63
CA VAL A 66 14.21 8.24 -4.60
C VAL A 66 14.29 7.13 -3.55
N ARG A 67 14.47 5.87 -3.97
CA ARG A 67 14.64 4.75 -3.03
C ARG A 67 15.87 4.89 -2.13
N ILE A 68 17.00 5.38 -2.65
CA ILE A 68 18.21 5.62 -1.83
C ILE A 68 17.94 6.71 -0.79
N ILE A 69 17.23 7.76 -1.16
CA ILE A 69 16.88 8.84 -0.21
C ILE A 69 15.95 8.31 0.90
N ASN A 70 15.02 7.41 0.57
CA ASN A 70 14.12 6.82 1.58
C ASN A 70 14.81 6.05 2.68
N VAL A 71 15.95 5.42 2.39
CA VAL A 71 16.76 4.72 3.41
C VAL A 71 17.12 5.65 4.56
N VAL A 72 17.30 6.95 4.28
CA VAL A 72 17.59 7.98 5.27
C VAL A 72 16.32 8.68 5.77
N TRP A 73 15.36 8.95 4.88
CA TRP A 73 14.14 9.69 5.20
C TRP A 73 13.20 8.92 6.13
N ASP A 74 13.00 7.61 5.91
CA ASP A 74 12.03 6.82 6.68
C ASP A 74 12.36 6.80 8.19
N PRO A 75 13.62 6.55 8.63
CA PRO A 75 13.99 6.68 10.04
C PRO A 75 13.78 8.10 10.59
N ILE A 76 14.08 9.14 9.80
CA ILE A 76 13.89 10.54 10.23
C ILE A 76 12.41 10.79 10.52
N VAL A 77 11.52 10.41 9.60
CA VAL A 77 10.08 10.56 9.75
C VAL A 77 9.56 9.78 10.96
N GLY A 78 10.00 8.53 11.14
CA GLY A 78 9.61 7.72 12.31
C GLY A 78 9.92 8.44 13.62
N THR A 79 11.13 8.98 13.74
CA THR A 79 11.57 9.67 14.96
C THR A 79 10.90 11.02 15.15
N PHE A 80 10.60 11.70 14.06
CA PHE A 80 9.91 12.98 14.06
C PHE A 80 8.46 12.83 14.53
N VAL A 81 7.76 11.83 14.01
CA VAL A 81 6.40 11.47 14.42
C VAL A 81 6.39 11.02 15.88
N ASP A 82 7.39 10.24 16.30
CA ASP A 82 7.43 9.77 17.69
C ASP A 82 7.63 10.89 18.70
N LYS A 83 8.37 11.96 18.35
CA LYS A 83 8.58 13.12 19.23
C LYS A 83 7.43 14.13 19.26
N HIS A 84 6.53 14.12 18.28
CA HIS A 84 5.46 15.12 18.15
C HIS A 84 4.08 14.53 18.48
N THR A 85 3.60 14.79 19.68
CA THR A 85 2.22 14.51 20.09
C THR A 85 1.33 15.73 19.89
N SER A 86 0.23 15.59 19.13
CA SER A 86 -0.76 16.67 18.94
C SER A 86 -1.97 16.47 19.86
N LYS A 87 -2.73 17.55 20.11
CA LYS A 87 -4.00 17.52 20.88
C LYS A 87 -5.05 16.58 20.27
N ALA A 88 -4.94 16.24 18.98
CA ALA A 88 -5.85 15.36 18.26
C ALA A 88 -5.38 13.89 18.18
N GLY A 89 -4.25 13.55 18.82
CA GLY A 89 -3.60 12.23 18.75
C GLY A 89 -2.14 12.34 18.30
N LYS A 90 -1.36 11.27 18.48
CA LYS A 90 0.04 11.15 18.09
C LYS A 90 0.18 10.82 16.60
N TYR A 91 -0.56 9.83 16.11
CA TYR A 91 -0.39 9.28 14.75
C TYR A 91 -1.50 9.72 13.79
N ARG A 92 -2.75 9.82 14.28
CA ARG A 92 -3.95 10.15 13.48
C ARG A 92 -3.87 11.48 12.73
N PRO A 93 -3.38 12.59 13.31
CA PRO A 93 -3.36 13.87 12.61
C PRO A 93 -2.45 13.87 11.38
N TRP A 94 -1.37 13.08 11.39
CA TRP A 94 -0.46 12.92 10.25
C TRP A 94 -1.14 12.25 9.07
N ILE A 95 -1.97 11.22 9.32
CA ILE A 95 -2.72 10.50 8.28
C ILE A 95 -3.62 11.46 7.51
N LEU A 96 -4.30 12.39 8.18
CA LEU A 96 -5.15 13.37 7.49
C LEU A 96 -4.34 14.50 6.84
N ARG A 97 -3.42 15.12 7.59
CA ARG A 97 -2.69 16.31 7.14
C ARG A 97 -1.71 16.01 6.01
N ALA A 98 -1.08 14.85 6.01
CA ALA A 98 -0.17 14.40 4.95
C ALA A 98 -0.88 13.53 3.91
N GLY A 99 -1.98 12.84 4.27
CA GLY A 99 -2.75 12.01 3.33
C GLY A 99 -3.44 12.81 2.22
N ILE A 100 -3.94 14.02 2.51
CA ILE A 100 -4.52 14.89 1.48
C ILE A 100 -3.45 15.38 0.49
N PRO A 101 -2.32 15.98 0.94
CA PRO A 101 -1.20 16.32 0.06
C PRO A 101 -0.68 15.12 -0.75
N LEU A 102 -0.59 13.93 -0.15
CA LEU A 102 -0.18 12.71 -0.84
C LEU A 102 -1.06 12.45 -2.07
N MET A 103 -2.38 12.51 -1.92
CA MET A 103 -3.34 12.29 -3.02
C MET A 103 -3.20 13.37 -4.11
N ILE A 104 -2.93 14.62 -3.72
CA ILE A 104 -2.70 15.73 -4.66
C ILE A 104 -1.40 15.54 -5.44
N PHE A 105 -0.29 15.24 -4.77
CA PHE A 105 1.00 15.04 -5.45
C PHE A 105 0.97 13.81 -6.35
N ALA A 106 0.29 12.74 -5.92
CA ALA A 106 0.12 11.56 -6.76
C ALA A 106 -0.77 11.85 -7.98
N LEU A 107 -1.78 12.72 -7.86
CA LEU A 107 -2.56 13.19 -9.01
C LEU A 107 -1.72 14.05 -9.97
N LEU A 108 -0.85 14.91 -9.44
CA LEU A 108 0.04 15.76 -10.23
C LEU A 108 1.03 14.97 -11.09
N LEU A 109 1.38 13.73 -10.71
CA LEU A 109 2.20 12.84 -11.54
C LEU A 109 1.55 12.52 -12.89
N PHE A 110 0.22 12.44 -12.90
CA PHE A 110 -0.58 12.13 -14.09
C PHE A 110 -1.17 13.37 -14.76
N ALA A 111 -0.76 14.58 -14.35
CA ALA A 111 -1.31 15.82 -14.89
C ALA A 111 -1.06 15.96 -16.41
N PRO A 112 -2.10 16.24 -17.23
CA PRO A 112 -1.98 16.31 -18.69
C PRO A 112 -1.44 17.69 -19.14
N LEU A 113 -0.34 18.14 -18.55
CA LEU A 113 0.25 19.44 -18.87
C LEU A 113 1.19 19.31 -20.09
N PRO A 114 1.13 20.25 -21.06
CA PRO A 114 1.98 20.19 -22.26
C PRO A 114 3.47 20.16 -21.95
N PHE A 115 3.90 20.88 -20.91
CA PHE A 115 5.29 20.96 -20.45
C PHE A 115 5.80 19.72 -19.70
N VAL A 116 4.91 18.79 -19.33
CA VAL A 116 5.29 17.55 -18.62
C VAL A 116 5.83 16.49 -19.58
N LYS A 117 5.52 16.59 -20.87
CA LYS A 117 6.06 15.69 -21.89
C LYS A 117 7.57 15.86 -22.01
N GLY A 118 8.32 14.78 -21.77
CA GLY A 118 9.79 14.75 -21.86
C GLY A 118 10.51 15.46 -20.71
N ASN A 119 9.79 16.04 -19.75
CA ASN A 119 10.41 16.80 -18.67
C ASN A 119 10.79 15.90 -17.49
N VAL A 120 12.06 15.49 -17.50
CA VAL A 120 12.68 14.65 -16.48
C VAL A 120 12.68 15.33 -15.10
N ALA A 121 12.97 16.64 -15.04
CA ALA A 121 13.07 17.35 -13.78
C ALA A 121 11.71 17.44 -13.06
N TRP A 122 10.63 17.71 -13.80
CA TRP A 122 9.28 17.70 -13.26
C TRP A 122 8.90 16.32 -12.72
N ALA A 123 9.13 15.27 -13.51
CA ALA A 123 8.83 13.89 -13.13
C ALA A 123 9.59 13.49 -11.86
N PHE A 124 10.86 13.87 -11.75
CA PHE A 124 11.68 13.65 -10.55
C PHE A 124 11.13 14.41 -9.32
N ILE A 125 10.92 15.73 -9.43
CA ILE A 125 10.52 16.57 -8.29
C ILE A 125 9.17 16.14 -7.72
N ILE A 126 8.17 15.94 -8.58
CA ILE A 126 6.83 15.56 -8.10
C ILE A 126 6.84 14.15 -7.54
N TYR A 127 7.55 13.20 -8.18
CA TYR A 127 7.66 11.84 -7.65
C TYR A 127 8.36 11.83 -6.31
N PHE A 128 9.46 12.59 -6.18
CA PHE A 128 10.18 12.75 -4.93
C PHE A 128 9.30 13.32 -3.82
N ILE A 129 8.60 14.43 -4.05
CA ILE A 129 7.71 15.04 -3.04
C ILE A 129 6.57 14.10 -2.65
N MET A 130 5.96 13.42 -3.62
CA MET A 130 4.90 12.44 -3.37
C MET A 130 5.41 11.32 -2.47
N ASP A 131 6.58 10.77 -2.79
CA ASP A 131 7.17 9.64 -2.10
C ASP A 131 7.62 10.00 -0.66
N LEU A 132 8.22 11.19 -0.47
CA LEU A 132 8.50 11.71 0.88
C LEU A 132 7.23 11.88 1.71
N THR A 133 6.15 12.36 1.09
CA THR A 133 4.84 12.52 1.75
C THR A 133 4.23 11.15 2.08
N TYR A 134 4.44 10.15 1.23
CA TYR A 134 3.98 8.79 1.46
C TYR A 134 4.58 8.22 2.75
N SER A 135 5.88 8.39 2.99
CA SER A 135 6.51 7.95 4.24
C SER A 135 5.90 8.63 5.48
N VAL A 136 5.57 9.92 5.39
CA VAL A 136 4.93 10.69 6.47
C VAL A 136 3.51 10.20 6.78
N VAL A 137 2.85 9.48 5.87
CA VAL A 137 1.54 8.86 6.11
C VAL A 137 1.69 7.40 6.55
N ASN A 138 2.50 6.63 5.84
CA ASN A 138 2.62 5.19 5.99
C ASN A 138 3.29 4.79 7.31
N ILE A 139 4.31 5.53 7.76
CA ILE A 139 5.01 5.21 9.01
C ILE A 139 4.08 5.42 10.24
N PRO A 140 3.41 6.58 10.41
CA PRO A 140 2.40 6.72 11.47
C PRO A 140 1.27 5.70 11.37
N TYR A 141 0.85 5.36 10.15
CA TYR A 141 -0.20 4.37 9.92
C TYR A 141 0.20 2.97 10.41
N GLY A 142 1.44 2.56 10.16
CA GLY A 142 2.00 1.31 10.68
C GLY A 142 2.04 1.31 12.22
N SER A 143 2.52 2.40 12.81
CA SER A 143 2.59 2.57 14.28
C SER A 143 1.20 2.66 14.94
N LEU A 144 0.18 3.12 14.21
CA LEU A 144 -1.20 3.18 14.70
C LEU A 144 -1.76 1.79 15.01
N ASN A 145 -1.32 0.72 14.32
CA ASN A 145 -1.77 -0.64 14.59
C ASN A 145 -1.53 -1.05 16.05
N ALA A 146 -0.33 -0.73 16.55
CA ALA A 146 0.10 -1.10 17.90
C ALA A 146 -0.53 -0.22 19.00
N SER A 147 -1.05 0.96 18.65
CA SER A 147 -1.65 1.90 19.61
C SER A 147 -3.17 1.80 19.75
N LEU A 148 -3.83 0.91 18.98
CA LEU A 148 -5.28 0.73 19.00
C LEU A 148 -5.77 -0.18 20.13
N THR A 149 -5.12 -1.33 20.35
CA THR A 149 -5.48 -2.30 21.41
C THR A 149 -4.34 -3.28 21.67
N ARG A 150 -4.24 -3.79 22.91
CA ARG A 150 -3.33 -4.87 23.32
C ARG A 150 -3.98 -6.27 23.24
N ASP A 151 -5.28 -6.35 22.95
CA ASP A 151 -5.99 -7.61 22.84
C ASP A 151 -5.61 -8.38 21.57
N ALA A 152 -4.97 -9.55 21.74
CA ALA A 152 -4.45 -10.35 20.63
C ALA A 152 -5.54 -10.78 19.64
N GLU A 153 -6.75 -11.11 20.11
CA GLU A 153 -7.85 -11.49 19.22
C GLU A 153 -8.35 -10.30 18.41
N SER A 154 -8.44 -9.11 19.01
CA SER A 154 -8.81 -7.88 18.31
C SER A 154 -7.75 -7.44 17.32
N VAL A 155 -6.45 -7.60 17.62
CA VAL A 155 -5.34 -7.34 16.68
C VAL A 155 -5.38 -8.31 15.50
N ASP A 156 -5.65 -9.60 15.73
CA ASP A 156 -5.79 -10.58 14.65
C ASP A 156 -6.98 -10.24 13.73
N LYS A 157 -8.14 -9.87 14.29
CA LYS A 157 -9.31 -9.44 13.53
C LYS A 157 -9.05 -8.12 12.79
N LEU A 158 -8.36 -7.17 13.42
CA LEU A 158 -7.96 -5.91 12.81
C LEU A 158 -7.03 -6.15 11.60
N THR A 159 -6.03 -7.00 11.75
CA THR A 159 -5.09 -7.35 10.68
C THR A 159 -5.81 -8.04 9.51
N SER A 160 -6.75 -8.94 9.80
CA SER A 160 -7.59 -9.59 8.79
C SER A 160 -8.43 -8.57 7.99
N THR A 161 -9.14 -7.66 8.69
CA THR A 161 -9.93 -6.60 8.04
C THR A 161 -9.04 -5.64 7.25
N ARG A 162 -7.88 -5.28 7.77
CA ARG A 162 -6.89 -4.45 7.07
C ARG A 162 -6.47 -5.11 5.76
N MET A 163 -6.05 -6.38 5.79
CA MET A 163 -5.56 -7.06 4.59
C MET A 163 -6.67 -7.31 3.57
N MET A 164 -7.91 -7.52 3.99
CA MET A 164 -9.05 -7.56 3.07
C MET A 164 -9.20 -6.24 2.29
N LEU A 165 -9.13 -5.10 3.00
CA LEU A 165 -9.23 -3.78 2.37
C LEU A 165 -7.99 -3.45 1.51
N ALA A 166 -6.79 -3.82 1.94
CA ALA A 166 -5.57 -3.67 1.15
C ALA A 166 -5.63 -4.45 -0.17
N ASN A 167 -6.07 -5.71 -0.13
CA ASN A 167 -6.26 -6.52 -1.34
C ASN A 167 -7.41 -6.00 -2.21
N GLY A 168 -8.45 -5.42 -1.61
CA GLY A 168 -9.50 -4.69 -2.34
C GLY A 168 -8.95 -3.46 -3.09
N ALA A 169 -8.05 -2.70 -2.47
CA ALA A 169 -7.35 -1.59 -3.15
C ALA A 169 -6.45 -2.11 -4.27
N ASN A 170 -5.69 -3.18 -4.04
CA ASN A 170 -4.85 -3.80 -5.08
C ASN A 170 -5.68 -4.29 -6.27
N LEU A 171 -6.89 -4.83 -6.03
CA LEU A 171 -7.81 -5.18 -7.10
C LEU A 171 -8.23 -3.94 -7.92
N LEU A 172 -8.62 -2.86 -7.24
CA LEU A 172 -8.96 -1.61 -7.92
C LEU A 172 -7.78 -1.12 -8.77
N VAL A 173 -6.58 -1.14 -8.22
CA VAL A 173 -5.37 -0.67 -8.91
C VAL A 173 -4.95 -1.58 -10.06
N TYR A 174 -4.65 -2.84 -9.81
CA TYR A 174 -4.01 -3.67 -10.83
C TYR A 174 -4.97 -4.13 -11.91
N THR A 175 -6.27 -4.20 -11.60
CA THR A 175 -7.28 -4.67 -12.54
C THR A 175 -8.13 -3.53 -13.09
N LEU A 176 -8.77 -2.75 -12.21
CA LEU A 176 -9.80 -1.81 -12.65
C LEU A 176 -9.21 -0.50 -13.15
N PHE A 177 -8.09 -0.04 -12.59
CA PHE A 177 -7.44 1.19 -13.03
C PHE A 177 -7.00 1.12 -14.51
N PRO A 178 -6.21 0.13 -14.98
CA PRO A 178 -5.88 0.05 -16.40
C PRO A 178 -7.13 -0.16 -17.26
N MET A 179 -8.16 -0.88 -16.77
CA MET A 179 -9.42 -1.05 -17.50
C MET A 179 -10.16 0.29 -17.69
N PHE A 180 -10.31 1.09 -16.64
CA PHE A 180 -10.95 2.41 -16.73
C PHE A 180 -10.14 3.39 -17.57
N VAL A 181 -8.81 3.35 -17.50
CA VAL A 181 -7.95 4.18 -18.36
C VAL A 181 -8.10 3.78 -19.83
N GLN A 182 -8.16 2.48 -20.13
CA GLN A 182 -8.42 1.98 -21.49
C GLN A 182 -9.80 2.41 -21.99
N MET A 183 -10.85 2.34 -21.17
CA MET A 183 -12.19 2.79 -21.52
C MET A 183 -12.27 4.29 -21.81
N ALA A 184 -11.52 5.09 -21.07
CA ALA A 184 -11.45 6.54 -21.25
C ALA A 184 -10.44 6.97 -22.35
N SER A 185 -9.68 6.04 -22.92
CA SER A 185 -8.68 6.34 -23.94
C SER A 185 -9.33 6.47 -25.33
N PRO A 186 -9.09 7.58 -26.06
CA PRO A 186 -9.79 7.85 -27.32
C PRO A 186 -9.25 7.09 -28.54
N LYS A 187 -8.03 6.54 -28.46
CA LYS A 187 -7.34 5.90 -29.59
C LYS A 187 -7.50 4.39 -29.57
N ASP A 188 -7.76 3.82 -30.74
CA ASP A 188 -8.03 2.39 -30.94
C ASP A 188 -9.15 1.87 -30.03
N ASN A 189 -10.16 2.69 -29.76
CA ASN A 189 -11.25 2.30 -28.88
C ASN A 189 -12.19 1.34 -29.63
N HIS A 190 -12.03 0.04 -29.41
CA HIS A 190 -12.88 -0.99 -30.00
C HIS A 190 -13.35 -1.99 -28.95
N LEU A 191 -14.47 -2.66 -29.24
CA LEU A 191 -15.03 -3.72 -28.41
C LEU A 191 -14.04 -4.89 -28.34
N GLN A 192 -13.36 -5.00 -27.21
CA GLN A 192 -12.47 -6.10 -26.89
C GLN A 192 -13.09 -6.94 -25.77
N ASP A 193 -12.91 -8.26 -25.86
CA ASP A 193 -13.27 -9.15 -24.76
C ASP A 193 -12.26 -8.97 -23.63
N THR A 194 -12.75 -8.53 -22.47
CA THR A 194 -11.93 -8.27 -21.28
C THR A 194 -11.48 -9.54 -20.58
N GLY A 195 -11.91 -10.72 -21.05
CA GLY A 195 -11.67 -12.00 -20.39
C GLY A 195 -12.42 -12.12 -19.05
N LEU A 196 -13.21 -11.10 -18.68
CA LEU A 196 -13.94 -11.02 -17.43
C LEU A 196 -15.34 -11.57 -17.61
N PHE A 197 -15.49 -12.89 -17.55
CA PHE A 197 -16.78 -13.56 -17.75
C PHE A 197 -17.46 -13.22 -19.10
N GLY A 198 -16.68 -12.91 -20.13
CA GLY A 198 -17.18 -12.55 -21.47
C GLY A 198 -17.67 -11.09 -21.61
N LEU A 199 -17.34 -10.20 -20.67
CA LEU A 199 -17.62 -8.77 -20.80
C LEU A 199 -16.81 -8.16 -21.95
N LYS A 200 -17.51 -7.68 -22.97
CA LYS A 200 -16.92 -6.89 -24.04
C LYS A 200 -17.01 -5.42 -23.67
N LEU A 201 -15.86 -4.78 -23.50
CA LEU A 201 -15.77 -3.34 -23.23
C LEU A 201 -15.02 -2.67 -24.37
N SER A 202 -15.38 -1.42 -24.63
CA SER A 202 -14.62 -0.59 -25.57
C SER A 202 -13.32 -0.20 -24.88
N LEU A 203 -12.21 -0.81 -25.30
CA LEU A 203 -10.89 -0.62 -24.71
C LEU A 203 -9.97 0.03 -25.75
N GLY A 204 -9.45 1.21 -25.42
CA GLY A 204 -8.44 1.92 -26.21
C GLY A 204 -7.02 1.71 -25.68
N THR A 205 -6.03 2.16 -26.44
CA THR A 205 -4.61 2.01 -26.10
C THR A 205 -4.20 2.99 -24.99
N TYR A 206 -4.02 2.50 -23.76
CA TYR A 206 -3.65 3.30 -22.59
C TYR A 206 -2.17 3.71 -22.55
N THR A 207 -1.33 3.16 -23.42
CA THR A 207 0.11 3.45 -23.50
C THR A 207 0.44 4.62 -24.44
N ASP A 208 -0.54 5.19 -25.15
CA ASP A 208 -0.27 6.28 -26.07
C ASP A 208 -0.30 7.66 -25.40
N SER A 209 0.39 8.64 -26.00
CA SER A 209 0.42 10.03 -25.51
C SER A 209 -0.97 10.68 -25.45
N SER A 210 -1.95 10.20 -26.22
CA SER A 210 -3.34 10.68 -26.18
C SER A 210 -4.10 10.26 -24.92
N ALA A 211 -3.62 9.24 -24.19
CA ALA A 211 -4.30 8.71 -23.01
C ALA A 211 -4.10 9.58 -21.75
N ARG A 212 -3.28 10.65 -21.78
CA ARG A 212 -2.97 11.49 -20.60
C ARG A 212 -4.20 11.97 -19.84
N ASN A 213 -5.21 12.44 -20.57
CA ASN A 213 -6.46 12.92 -19.97
C ASN A 213 -7.25 11.78 -19.31
N ALA A 214 -7.16 10.56 -19.85
CA ALA A 214 -7.76 9.36 -19.29
C ALA A 214 -7.06 8.97 -17.97
N TRP A 215 -5.73 8.90 -17.97
CA TRP A 215 -4.92 8.64 -16.76
C TRP A 215 -5.25 9.64 -15.64
N PHE A 216 -5.27 10.93 -15.96
CA PHE A 216 -5.60 11.98 -15.00
C PHE A 216 -7.02 11.85 -14.43
N SER A 217 -8.02 11.68 -15.30
CA SER A 217 -9.43 11.61 -14.89
C SER A 217 -9.71 10.39 -14.02
N VAL A 218 -9.15 9.22 -14.37
CA VAL A 218 -9.31 8.01 -13.57
C VAL A 218 -8.58 8.14 -12.24
N TYR A 219 -7.35 8.69 -12.25
CA TYR A 219 -6.61 8.91 -11.01
C TYR A 219 -7.28 9.96 -10.11
N LEU A 220 -7.95 10.96 -10.66
CA LEU A 220 -8.73 11.93 -9.88
C LEU A 220 -9.81 11.25 -9.05
N VAL A 221 -10.53 10.29 -9.62
CA VAL A 221 -11.52 9.49 -8.88
C VAL A 221 -10.83 8.71 -7.75
N TYR A 222 -9.68 8.10 -8.02
CA TYR A 222 -8.92 7.34 -7.02
C TYR A 222 -8.37 8.24 -5.91
N ALA A 223 -7.91 9.44 -6.25
CA ALA A 223 -7.43 10.45 -5.30
C ALA A 223 -8.57 10.94 -4.39
N ILE A 224 -9.78 11.15 -4.92
CA ILE A 224 -10.96 11.51 -4.13
C ILE A 224 -11.34 10.36 -3.20
N LEU A 225 -11.39 9.12 -3.71
CA LEU A 225 -11.67 7.94 -2.90
C LEU A 225 -10.63 7.73 -1.79
N GLY A 226 -9.34 7.91 -2.11
CA GLY A 226 -8.25 7.84 -1.15
C GLY A 226 -8.32 8.93 -0.08
N ALA A 227 -8.66 10.17 -0.46
CA ALA A 227 -8.86 11.27 0.49
C ALA A 227 -10.04 11.01 1.45
N ILE A 228 -11.17 10.49 0.93
CA ILE A 228 -12.32 10.08 1.74
C ILE A 228 -11.91 8.94 2.69
N ALA A 229 -11.16 7.95 2.20
CA ALA A 229 -10.69 6.84 3.01
C ALA A 229 -9.74 7.29 4.14
N PHE A 230 -8.81 8.21 3.88
CA PHE A 230 -7.99 8.83 4.93
C PHE A 230 -8.83 9.62 5.94
N PHE A 231 -9.85 10.34 5.47
CA PHE A 231 -10.78 11.05 6.36
C PHE A 231 -11.57 10.10 7.27
N LEU A 232 -12.08 8.99 6.71
CA LEU A 232 -12.76 7.95 7.48
C LEU A 232 -11.82 7.29 8.49
N CYS A 233 -10.58 7.00 8.09
CA CYS A 233 -9.55 6.50 9.00
C CYS A 233 -9.33 7.48 10.15
N TYR A 234 -9.14 8.77 9.88
CA TYR A 234 -8.96 9.79 10.91
C TYR A 234 -10.18 9.88 11.85
N ARG A 235 -11.40 9.96 11.31
CA ARG A 235 -12.62 10.27 12.08
C ARG A 235 -13.03 9.17 13.07
N PHE A 236 -12.76 7.91 12.73
CA PHE A 236 -13.27 6.76 13.45
C PHE A 236 -12.20 5.94 14.18
N THR A 237 -10.92 6.12 13.87
CA THR A 237 -9.86 5.56 14.72
C THR A 237 -9.75 6.36 16.02
N LYS A 238 -9.45 5.68 17.13
CA LYS A 238 -9.14 6.32 18.42
C LYS A 238 -7.89 5.66 18.98
N GLU A 239 -6.85 6.45 19.22
CA GLU A 239 -5.64 5.98 19.87
C GLU A 239 -5.95 5.75 21.36
N ARG A 240 -5.68 4.54 21.86
CA ARG A 240 -5.98 4.15 23.25
C ARG A 240 -4.72 3.76 24.02
N VAL A 241 -3.72 3.23 23.32
CA VAL A 241 -2.44 2.76 23.86
C VAL A 241 -1.33 3.67 23.32
N VAL A 242 -1.16 4.84 23.92
CA VAL A 242 -0.06 5.76 23.58
C VAL A 242 1.00 5.66 24.67
N ALA A 243 2.25 5.42 24.30
CA ALA A 243 3.36 5.43 25.25
C ALA A 243 3.45 6.81 25.91
N THR A 244 3.58 6.85 27.24
CA THR A 244 3.68 8.09 28.03
C THR A 244 4.88 8.92 27.55
N ALA A 245 4.79 10.25 27.63
CA ALA A 245 5.85 11.17 27.17
C ALA A 245 7.24 10.82 27.75
N GLU A 246 7.29 10.31 28.98
CA GLU A 246 8.52 9.83 29.64
C GLU A 246 9.13 8.59 28.97
N GLN A 247 8.31 7.63 28.50
CA GLN A 247 8.79 6.44 27.78
C GLN A 247 9.30 6.80 26.38
N THR A 248 8.73 7.84 25.76
CA THR A 248 9.18 8.34 24.44
C THR A 248 10.50 9.12 24.54
N ALA A 249 10.73 9.81 25.66
CA ALA A 249 11.95 10.59 25.89
C ALA A 249 13.20 9.73 26.17
N GLN A 250 13.01 8.49 26.62
CA GLN A 250 14.11 7.57 26.93
C GLN A 250 14.65 6.80 25.72
N VAL A 251 13.90 6.74 24.60
CA VAL A 251 14.31 5.98 23.41
C VAL A 251 15.21 6.82 22.51
N LYS A 252 16.45 6.40 22.31
CA LYS A 252 17.37 7.04 21.35
C LYS A 252 17.28 6.33 20.00
N THR A 253 17.46 7.08 18.91
CA THR A 253 17.54 6.55 17.53
C THR A 253 18.61 5.47 17.35
N THR A 254 19.67 5.55 18.14
CA THR A 254 20.76 4.58 18.16
C THR A 254 20.33 3.22 18.70
N ASP A 255 19.28 3.17 19.51
CA ASP A 255 18.80 1.94 20.14
C ASP A 255 18.21 0.96 19.12
N ILE A 256 17.65 1.49 18.02
CA ILE A 256 17.18 0.68 16.88
C ILE A 256 18.32 -0.16 16.29
N PHE A 257 19.51 0.43 16.10
CA PHE A 257 20.67 -0.29 15.55
C PHE A 257 21.25 -1.29 16.55
N VAL A 258 21.18 -0.98 17.85
CA VAL A 258 21.59 -1.89 18.93
C VAL A 258 20.64 -3.07 19.04
N GLU A 259 19.32 -2.84 18.97
CA GLU A 259 18.31 -3.89 18.94
C GLU A 259 18.44 -4.76 17.69
N LEU A 260 18.64 -4.16 16.51
CA LEU A 260 18.86 -4.90 15.28
C LEU A 260 20.11 -5.80 15.39
N LYS A 261 21.17 -5.33 16.06
CA LYS A 261 22.38 -6.14 16.24
C LYS A 261 22.21 -7.25 17.28
N ASN A 262 21.50 -6.99 18.37
CA ASN A 262 21.40 -7.91 19.51
C ASN A 262 20.25 -8.91 19.38
N ASN A 263 19.19 -8.58 18.64
CA ASN A 263 17.98 -9.39 18.53
C ASN A 263 18.01 -10.27 17.27
N ARG A 264 18.66 -11.43 17.35
CA ARG A 264 18.75 -12.39 16.22
C ARG A 264 17.39 -12.77 15.61
N PRO A 265 16.32 -13.05 16.38
CA PRO A 265 14.99 -13.28 15.83
C PRO A 265 14.46 -12.12 14.97
N LEU A 266 14.68 -10.88 15.41
CA LEU A 266 14.26 -9.70 14.65
C LEU A 266 15.00 -9.58 13.32
N VAL A 267 16.31 -9.87 13.31
CA VAL A 267 17.13 -9.85 12.08
C VAL A 267 16.65 -10.92 11.09
N ILE A 268 16.43 -12.15 11.55
CA ILE A 268 15.96 -13.25 10.69
C ILE A 268 14.61 -12.90 10.08
N LEU A 269 13.68 -12.38 10.89
CA LEU A 269 12.36 -11.98 10.44
C LEU A 269 12.44 -10.79 9.46
N GLY A 270 13.30 -9.81 9.75
CA GLY A 270 13.56 -8.66 8.88
C GLY A 270 14.13 -9.06 7.52
N LEU A 271 15.14 -9.93 7.50
CA LEU A 271 15.73 -10.47 6.27
C LEU A 271 14.72 -11.28 5.46
N PHE A 272 13.90 -12.11 6.12
CA PHE A 272 12.84 -12.85 5.47
C PHE A 272 11.84 -11.92 4.78
N PHE A 273 11.34 -10.90 5.48
CA PHE A 273 10.42 -9.93 4.88
C PHE A 273 11.08 -9.12 3.77
N MET A 274 12.34 -8.73 3.92
CA MET A 274 13.08 -8.00 2.88
C MET A 274 13.15 -8.82 1.59
N LEU A 275 13.55 -10.09 1.67
CA LEU A 275 13.58 -11.01 0.53
C LEU A 275 12.19 -11.22 -0.09
N ALA A 276 11.17 -11.44 0.75
CA ALA A 276 9.80 -11.63 0.29
C ALA A 276 9.25 -10.40 -0.44
N PHE A 277 9.49 -9.19 0.08
CA PHE A 277 9.10 -7.95 -0.58
C PHE A 277 9.87 -7.76 -1.89
N THR A 278 11.18 -8.01 -1.92
CA THR A 278 11.96 -7.95 -3.17
C THR A 278 11.38 -8.86 -4.25
N PHE A 279 11.06 -10.11 -3.91
CA PHE A 279 10.44 -11.06 -4.83
C PHE A 279 9.06 -10.59 -5.29
N MET A 280 8.24 -10.07 -4.37
CA MET A 280 6.92 -9.54 -4.68
C MET A 280 6.97 -8.33 -5.63
N PHE A 281 7.92 -7.41 -5.47
CA PHE A 281 8.10 -6.29 -6.40
C PHE A 281 8.57 -6.78 -7.76
N PHE A 282 9.51 -7.72 -7.78
CA PHE A 282 10.01 -8.29 -9.03
C PHE A 282 8.87 -8.93 -9.82
N MET A 283 8.05 -9.77 -9.17
CA MET A 283 6.90 -10.39 -9.81
C MET A 283 5.84 -9.37 -10.26
N ASN A 284 5.51 -8.37 -9.43
CA ASN A 284 4.54 -7.34 -9.83
C ASN A 284 5.02 -6.52 -11.05
N THR A 285 6.30 -6.15 -11.08
CA THR A 285 6.86 -5.42 -12.23
C THR A 285 6.93 -6.31 -13.47
N VAL A 286 7.52 -7.51 -13.37
CA VAL A 286 7.70 -8.41 -14.51
C VAL A 286 6.36 -8.85 -15.11
N ASN A 287 5.35 -9.14 -14.29
CA ASN A 287 4.02 -9.56 -14.77
C ASN A 287 3.38 -8.50 -15.69
N GLY A 288 3.50 -7.21 -15.35
CA GLY A 288 3.01 -6.11 -16.19
C GLY A 288 3.67 -6.07 -17.57
N PHE A 289 5.00 -6.25 -17.63
CA PHE A 289 5.72 -6.31 -18.90
C PHE A 289 5.48 -7.63 -19.66
N PHE A 290 5.47 -8.77 -18.97
CA PHE A 290 5.28 -10.09 -19.55
C PHE A 290 3.95 -10.19 -20.29
N ASN A 291 2.85 -9.73 -19.69
CA ASN A 291 1.55 -9.75 -20.36
C ASN A 291 1.48 -8.80 -21.56
N GLN A 292 2.16 -7.65 -21.48
CA GLN A 292 2.18 -6.68 -22.56
C GLN A 292 3.03 -7.13 -23.75
N PHE A 293 4.20 -7.71 -23.51
CA PHE A 293 5.20 -7.99 -24.55
C PHE A 293 5.23 -9.45 -25.02
N VAL A 294 4.93 -10.41 -24.14
CA VAL A 294 5.01 -11.86 -24.43
C VAL A 294 3.64 -12.42 -24.77
N VAL A 295 2.63 -12.16 -23.93
CA VAL A 295 1.29 -12.74 -24.13
C VAL A 295 0.53 -12.02 -25.26
N GLN A 296 0.85 -10.75 -25.54
CA GLN A 296 0.19 -9.89 -26.54
C GLN A 296 -1.35 -9.82 -26.42
N HIS A 297 -1.93 -10.34 -25.33
CA HIS A 297 -3.35 -10.25 -25.01
C HIS A 297 -3.49 -9.33 -23.79
N SER A 298 -3.18 -8.04 -24.02
CA SER A 298 -3.42 -6.95 -23.09
C SER A 298 -4.81 -6.97 -22.41
N PRO A 299 -5.92 -7.43 -23.05
CA PRO A 299 -7.23 -7.44 -22.42
C PRO A 299 -7.33 -8.42 -21.25
N TRP A 300 -6.54 -9.51 -21.24
CA TRP A 300 -6.61 -10.56 -20.21
C TRP A 300 -5.86 -10.18 -18.93
N MET A 301 -5.10 -9.07 -18.94
CA MET A 301 -4.43 -8.56 -17.74
C MET A 301 -5.41 -8.29 -16.61
N GLY A 302 -6.59 -7.75 -16.93
CA GLY A 302 -7.65 -7.52 -15.94
C GLY A 302 -8.18 -8.83 -15.37
N ALA A 303 -8.45 -9.82 -16.22
CA ALA A 303 -8.94 -11.14 -15.77
C ALA A 303 -7.90 -11.88 -14.90
N ILE A 304 -6.62 -11.89 -15.31
CA ILE A 304 -5.52 -12.49 -14.54
C ILE A 304 -5.35 -11.76 -13.19
N GLY A 305 -5.39 -10.42 -13.20
CA GLY A 305 -5.37 -9.59 -12.01
C GLY A 305 -6.51 -9.92 -11.04
N LEU A 306 -7.72 -10.15 -11.56
CA LEU A 306 -8.88 -10.55 -10.76
C LEU A 306 -8.75 -11.94 -10.15
N VAL A 307 -8.33 -12.93 -10.94
CA VAL A 307 -8.11 -14.31 -10.46
C VAL A 307 -7.04 -14.33 -9.36
N SER A 308 -5.98 -13.52 -9.49
CA SER A 308 -4.93 -13.43 -8.47
C SER A 308 -5.38 -12.68 -7.19
N SER A 309 -6.27 -11.70 -7.32
CA SER A 309 -6.70 -10.83 -6.21
C SER A 309 -7.82 -11.41 -5.36
N ILE A 310 -8.71 -12.24 -5.94
CA ILE A 310 -9.85 -12.86 -5.22
C ILE A 310 -9.37 -13.71 -4.02
N PRO A 311 -8.38 -14.62 -4.17
CA PRO A 311 -7.78 -15.30 -3.04
C PRO A 311 -7.24 -14.31 -1.99
N GLY A 312 -6.54 -13.26 -2.42
CA GLY A 312 -5.98 -12.23 -1.53
C GLY A 312 -7.04 -11.51 -0.69
N ILE A 313 -8.27 -11.37 -1.17
CA ILE A 313 -9.38 -10.75 -0.43
C ILE A 313 -10.07 -11.76 0.50
N VAL A 314 -10.27 -12.98 0.02
CA VAL A 314 -11.09 -14.00 0.71
C VAL A 314 -10.30 -14.73 1.80
N PHE A 315 -9.06 -15.13 1.54
CA PHE A 315 -8.25 -15.91 2.49
C PHE A 315 -7.99 -15.19 3.83
N PRO A 316 -7.72 -13.86 3.86
CA PRO A 316 -7.52 -13.15 5.13
C PRO A 316 -8.68 -13.21 6.10
N ILE A 317 -9.92 -13.34 5.60
CA ILE A 317 -11.13 -13.48 6.44
C ILE A 317 -11.07 -14.76 7.29
N PHE A 318 -10.41 -15.80 6.76
CA PHE A 318 -10.27 -17.09 7.43
C PHE A 318 -9.03 -17.18 8.34
N TRP A 319 -8.11 -16.21 8.30
CA TRP A 319 -6.90 -16.23 9.14
C TRP A 319 -7.16 -16.38 10.63
N PRO A 320 -8.13 -15.68 11.26
CA PRO A 320 -8.40 -15.88 12.68
C PRO A 320 -8.86 -17.31 13.01
N ARG A 321 -9.59 -17.96 12.09
CA ARG A 321 -10.03 -19.36 12.25
C ARG A 321 -8.88 -20.33 12.03
N LEU A 322 -8.11 -20.14 10.96
CA LEU A 322 -6.95 -20.97 10.64
C LEU A 322 -5.88 -20.88 11.73
N LYS A 323 -5.59 -19.69 12.28
CA LYS A 323 -4.66 -19.54 13.42
C LYS A 323 -5.12 -20.28 14.66
N LYS A 324 -6.44 -20.35 14.94
CA LYS A 324 -6.97 -21.13 16.07
C LYS A 324 -6.77 -22.63 15.89
N ILE A 325 -6.77 -23.13 14.64
CA ILE A 325 -6.61 -24.55 14.31
C ILE A 325 -5.12 -24.95 14.30
N PHE A 326 -4.28 -24.22 13.57
CA PHE A 326 -2.89 -24.60 13.31
C PHE A 326 -1.87 -23.99 14.30
N GLY A 327 -2.30 -23.08 15.16
CA GLY A 327 -1.40 -22.26 15.99
C GLY A 327 -0.53 -21.31 15.17
N LYS A 328 0.25 -20.43 15.82
CA LYS A 328 1.07 -19.40 15.14
C LYS A 328 2.15 -19.99 14.22
N LYS A 329 2.88 -21.02 14.67
CA LYS A 329 3.97 -21.64 13.88
C LYS A 329 3.44 -22.51 12.74
N GLY A 330 2.42 -23.32 13.00
CA GLY A 330 1.81 -24.17 11.98
C GLY A 330 1.16 -23.36 10.86
N PHE A 331 0.50 -22.25 11.21
CA PHE A 331 -0.04 -21.30 10.24
C PHE A 331 1.04 -20.73 9.33
N PHE A 332 2.17 -20.27 9.87
CA PHE A 332 3.27 -19.72 9.07
C PHE A 332 3.87 -20.76 8.11
N ASN A 333 4.13 -21.98 8.59
CA ASN A 333 4.69 -23.06 7.78
C ASN A 333 3.72 -23.52 6.67
N PHE A 334 2.42 -23.51 6.93
CA PHE A 334 1.39 -23.86 5.94
C PHE A 334 1.40 -22.90 4.74
N PHE A 335 1.45 -21.59 4.99
CA PHE A 335 1.53 -20.59 3.91
C PHE A 335 2.83 -20.66 3.13
N LEU A 336 3.96 -20.90 3.80
CA LEU A 336 5.25 -21.15 3.14
C LEU A 336 5.21 -22.41 2.27
N GLY A 337 4.62 -23.50 2.77
CA GLY A 337 4.46 -24.74 2.01
C GLY A 337 3.60 -24.54 0.75
N MET A 338 2.46 -23.86 0.88
CA MET A 338 1.63 -23.49 -0.27
C MET A 338 2.39 -22.65 -1.29
N PHE A 339 3.18 -21.67 -0.84
CA PHE A 339 3.97 -20.81 -1.72
C PHE A 339 5.01 -21.63 -2.50
N VAL A 340 5.78 -22.49 -1.82
CA VAL A 340 6.78 -23.36 -2.47
C VAL A 340 6.15 -24.32 -3.47
N VAL A 341 5.02 -24.95 -3.12
CA VAL A 341 4.30 -25.83 -4.04
C VAL A 341 3.77 -25.04 -5.25
N GLY A 342 3.27 -23.83 -5.05
CA GLY A 342 2.80 -22.96 -6.13
C GLY A 342 3.93 -22.62 -7.13
N GLU A 343 5.09 -22.23 -6.63
CA GLU A 343 6.27 -21.94 -7.47
C GLU A 343 6.77 -23.19 -8.21
N LEU A 344 6.78 -24.35 -7.55
CA LEU A 344 7.16 -25.62 -8.19
C LEU A 344 6.18 -26.02 -9.30
N LEU A 345 4.88 -25.85 -9.10
CA LEU A 345 3.87 -26.13 -10.12
C LEU A 345 4.03 -25.22 -11.34
N ILE A 346 4.38 -23.95 -11.14
CA ILE A 346 4.68 -23.03 -12.23
C ILE A 346 5.93 -23.50 -12.98
N TRP A 347 6.96 -23.97 -12.27
CA TRP A 347 8.19 -24.45 -12.88
C TRP A 347 8.01 -25.75 -13.69
N PHE A 348 7.23 -26.71 -13.19
CA PHE A 348 6.92 -27.96 -13.90
C PHE A 348 5.82 -27.80 -14.97
N GLY A 349 5.08 -26.70 -14.95
CA GLY A 349 4.01 -26.39 -15.91
C GLY A 349 4.45 -25.53 -17.09
N GLN A 350 5.71 -25.05 -17.11
CA GLN A 350 6.38 -24.51 -18.30
C GLN A 350 6.85 -25.65 -19.20
#